data_AF-A0A229YL83-F1
#
_entry.id   AF-A0A229YL83-F1
#
_cell.length_a   1.000
_cell.length_b   1.000
_cell.length_c   1.000
_cell.angle_alpha   90.00
_cell.angle_beta   90.00
_cell.angle_gamma   90.00
#
_symmetry.space_group_name_H-M   'P 1'
#
loop_
_entity.id
_entity.type
_entity.pdbx_description
1 polymer ?
#
loop_
_entity_poly.entity_id
_entity_poly.type
_entity_poly.pdbx_seq_one_letter_code
_entity_poly.pdbx_strand_id
1 'polypeptide(L)'
;MSASGQEWITETILCLQEELVPFTNGSKSPSCSELKQYALGTHAGCYVRSGVCTLPVEDWEKILEIVAPALISEPENFKAAFETAGECVLLYIWLLGRATRNSISSLY
;
A
#
# COMPACT_ATOMS: atom_id res chain seq x y z
N MET A 1 2.12 3.71 -16.93
CA MET A 1 0.96 3.26 -16.14
C MET A 1 -0.32 3.53 -16.93
N SER A 2 -1.36 2.72 -16.73
CA SER A 2 -2.73 2.98 -17.17
C SER A 2 -3.33 4.20 -16.44
N ALA A 3 -4.56 4.58 -16.76
CA ALA A 3 -5.26 5.64 -16.03
C ALA A 3 -5.42 5.29 -14.53
N SER A 4 -5.86 4.07 -14.21
CA SER A 4 -5.99 3.60 -12.82
C SER A 4 -4.63 3.53 -12.11
N GLY A 5 -3.58 3.18 -12.85
CA GLY A 5 -2.22 3.20 -12.30
C GLY A 5 -1.72 4.61 -11.95
N GLN A 6 -2.08 5.63 -12.74
CA GLN A 6 -1.73 7.02 -12.43
C GLN A 6 -2.53 7.58 -11.25
N GLU A 7 -3.80 7.18 -11.15
CA GLU A 7 -4.66 7.49 -10.02
C GLU A 7 -4.08 6.90 -8.73
N TRP A 8 -3.74 5.60 -8.74
CA TRP A 8 -3.09 4.92 -7.62
C TRP A 8 -1.80 5.61 -7.17
N ILE A 9 -0.94 6.08 -8.10
CA ILE A 9 0.27 6.84 -7.76
C ILE A 9 -0.10 8.12 -7.02
N THR A 10 -1.07 8.87 -7.53
CA THR A 10 -1.47 10.16 -6.96
C THR A 10 -2.04 9.99 -5.55
N GLU A 11 -2.92 9.01 -5.37
CA GLU A 11 -3.50 8.68 -4.07
C GLU A 11 -2.45 8.15 -3.07
N THR A 12 -1.53 7.32 -3.55
CA THR A 12 -0.42 6.79 -2.73
C THR A 12 0.46 7.93 -2.22
N ILE A 13 0.85 8.86 -3.10
CA ILE A 13 1.67 10.02 -2.73
C ILE A 13 0.97 10.86 -1.67
N LEU A 14 -0.32 11.14 -1.86
CA LEU A 14 -1.11 11.90 -0.89
C LEU A 14 -1.15 11.18 0.47
N CYS A 15 -1.49 9.89 0.49
CA CYS A 15 -1.53 9.09 1.70
C CYS A 15 -0.18 9.12 2.46
N LEU A 16 0.93 8.92 1.75
CA LEU A 16 2.27 8.95 2.34
C LEU A 16 2.60 10.31 2.95
N GLN A 17 2.20 11.41 2.31
CA GLN A 17 2.40 12.76 2.82
C GLN A 17 1.55 13.04 4.06
N GLU A 18 0.29 12.61 4.06
CA GLU A 18 -0.64 12.79 5.17
C GLU A 18 -0.17 12.07 6.45
N GLU A 19 0.41 10.87 6.32
CA GLU A 19 1.00 10.12 7.44
C GLU A 19 2.14 10.88 8.14
N LEU A 20 2.80 11.80 7.44
CA LEU A 20 3.90 12.60 7.99
C LEU A 20 3.42 13.93 8.62
N VAL A 21 2.20 14.38 8.34
CA VAL A 21 1.63 15.63 8.89
C VAL A 21 1.77 15.74 10.42
N PRO A 22 1.53 14.68 11.23
CA PRO A 22 1.67 14.76 12.69
C PRO A 22 3.06 15.11 13.21
N PHE A 23 4.09 15.05 12.37
CA PHE A 23 5.48 15.38 12.71
C PHE A 23 5.89 16.79 12.27
N THR A 24 5.02 17.52 11.55
CA THR A 24 5.35 18.83 10.97
C THR A 24 5.18 20.01 11.93
N ASN A 25 4.38 19.84 12.99
CA ASN A 25 4.01 20.94 13.90
C ASN A 25 4.84 21.00 15.20
N GLY A 26 5.89 20.18 15.32
CA GLY A 26 6.78 20.16 16.49
C GLY A 26 6.24 19.47 17.74
N SER A 27 5.01 18.92 17.70
CA SER A 27 4.42 18.16 18.82
C SER A 27 5.09 16.80 19.03
N LYS A 28 5.72 16.28 17.97
CA LYS A 28 6.53 15.06 17.95
C LYS A 28 7.91 15.43 17.42
N SER A 29 8.95 15.00 18.11
CA SER A 29 10.35 15.28 17.74
C SER A 29 11.16 13.98 17.65
N PRO A 30 10.83 13.09 16.70
CA PRO A 30 11.59 11.87 16.47
C PRO A 30 12.99 12.18 15.95
N SER A 31 13.94 11.27 16.19
CA SER A 31 15.19 11.23 15.45
C SER A 31 14.93 10.92 13.96
N CYS A 32 15.90 11.24 13.09
CA CYS A 32 15.81 10.89 11.67
C CYS A 32 15.61 9.37 11.45
N SER A 33 16.17 8.53 12.34
CA SER A 33 16.02 7.08 12.27
C SER A 33 14.58 6.65 12.60
N GLU A 34 14.00 7.18 13.67
CA GLU A 34 12.63 6.89 14.06
C GLU A 34 11.63 7.39 13.02
N LEU A 35 11.86 8.58 12.45
CA LEU A 35 11.01 9.11 11.38
C LEU A 35 11.11 8.25 10.11
N LYS A 36 12.31 7.80 9.73
CA LYS A 36 12.51 6.88 8.60
C LYS A 36 11.75 5.56 8.84
N GLN A 37 11.89 4.96 10.02
CA GLN A 37 11.20 3.70 10.35
C GLN A 37 9.69 3.87 10.35
N TYR A 38 9.17 4.97 10.90
CA TYR A 38 7.76 5.31 10.84
C TYR A 38 7.28 5.40 9.39
N ALA A 39 7.95 6.22 8.58
CA ALA A 39 7.58 6.44 7.18
C ALA A 39 7.57 5.14 6.38
N LEU A 40 8.61 4.30 6.51
CA LEU A 40 8.67 3.01 5.84
C LEU A 40 7.52 2.08 6.27
N GLY A 41 7.11 2.14 7.54
CA GLY A 41 5.99 1.36 8.08
C GLY A 41 4.61 1.75 7.53
N THR A 42 4.45 2.90 6.89
CA THR A 42 3.14 3.32 6.33
C THR A 42 2.94 2.91 4.88
N HIS A 43 4.01 2.48 4.18
CA HIS A 43 3.98 2.24 2.74
C HIS A 43 2.97 1.16 2.36
N ALA A 44 2.98 0.01 3.04
CA ALA A 44 2.07 -1.09 2.73
C ALA A 44 0.60 -0.67 2.84
N GLY A 45 0.23 -0.06 3.97
CA GLY A 45 -1.12 0.43 4.19
C GLY A 45 -1.54 1.48 3.17
N CYS A 46 -0.66 2.42 2.80
CA CYS A 46 -0.96 3.42 1.76
C CYS A 46 -1.13 2.80 0.36
N TYR A 47 -0.31 1.82 -0.02
CA TYR A 47 -0.44 1.13 -1.31
C TYR A 47 -1.77 0.39 -1.42
N VAL A 48 -2.18 -0.32 -0.37
CA VAL A 48 -3.44 -1.07 -0.33
C VAL A 48 -4.63 -0.13 -0.32
N ARG A 49 -4.63 0.91 0.53
CA ARG A 49 -5.72 1.90 0.58
C ARG A 49 -5.94 2.62 -0.74
N SER A 50 -4.87 2.87 -1.49
CA SER A 50 -4.92 3.51 -2.81
C SER A 50 -5.30 2.56 -3.95
N GLY A 51 -5.50 1.26 -3.66
CA GLY A 51 -6.03 0.31 -4.63
C GLY A 51 -5.01 -0.52 -5.41
N VAL A 52 -3.77 -0.68 -4.92
CA VAL A 52 -2.73 -1.49 -5.62
C VAL A 52 -3.23 -2.90 -5.96
N CYS A 53 -4.03 -3.50 -5.07
CA CYS A 53 -4.52 -4.87 -5.20
C CYS A 53 -5.46 -5.08 -6.39
N THR A 54 -6.07 -4.00 -6.90
CA THR A 54 -7.05 -4.03 -8.00
C THR A 54 -6.50 -3.44 -9.30
N LEU A 55 -5.21 -3.11 -9.35
CA LEU A 55 -4.58 -2.58 -10.57
C LEU A 55 -4.54 -3.62 -11.70
N PRO A 56 -4.59 -3.16 -12.97
CA PRO A 56 -4.35 -4.02 -14.12
C PRO A 56 -2.98 -4.69 -14.08
N VAL A 57 -2.85 -5.84 -14.75
CA VAL A 57 -1.59 -6.60 -14.80
C VAL A 57 -0.46 -5.76 -15.41
N GLU A 58 -0.75 -4.96 -16.44
CA GLU A 58 0.27 -4.10 -17.06
C GLU A 58 0.85 -3.01 -16.13
N ASP A 59 0.14 -2.65 -15.07
CA ASP A 59 0.62 -1.71 -14.07
C ASP A 59 1.48 -2.41 -13.02
N TRP A 60 1.12 -3.63 -12.62
CA TRP A 60 1.95 -4.48 -11.77
C TRP A 60 3.32 -4.77 -12.38
N GLU A 61 3.38 -5.05 -13.69
CA GLU A 61 4.65 -5.24 -14.41
C GLU A 61 5.56 -4.01 -14.29
N LYS A 62 5.01 -2.81 -14.48
CA LYS A 62 5.75 -1.54 -14.37
C LYS A 62 6.19 -1.24 -12.95
N ILE A 63 5.34 -1.51 -11.96
CA ILE A 63 5.67 -1.36 -10.54
C ILE A 63 6.86 -2.26 -10.20
N LEU A 64 6.83 -3.53 -10.62
CA LEU A 64 7.91 -4.48 -10.37
C LEU A 64 9.22 -4.06 -11.06
N GLU A 65 9.16 -3.56 -12.30
CA GLU A 65 10.33 -3.04 -13.01
C GLU A 65 11.05 -1.92 -12.23
N ILE A 66 10.27 -1.02 -11.63
CA ILE A 66 10.79 0.13 -10.89
C ILE A 66 11.29 -0.27 -9.51
N VAL A 67 10.55 -1.13 -8.81
CA VAL A 67 10.78 -1.42 -7.39
C VAL A 67 11.77 -2.57 -7.18
N ALA A 68 11.88 -3.52 -8.12
CA ALA A 68 12.76 -4.68 -7.95
C ALA A 68 14.24 -4.34 -7.65
N PRO A 69 14.88 -3.35 -8.30
CA PRO A 69 16.25 -2.96 -7.94
C PRO A 69 16.37 -2.49 -6.48
N ALA A 70 15.39 -1.71 -6.01
CA ALA A 70 15.37 -1.16 -4.65
C ALA A 70 15.08 -2.21 -3.57
N LEU A 71 14.37 -3.30 -3.91
CA LEU A 71 14.14 -4.44 -3.01
C LEU A 71 15.40 -5.29 -2.81
N ILE A 72 16.25 -5.37 -3.83
CA ILE A 72 17.49 -6.16 -3.79
C ILE A 72 18.58 -5.40 -3.02
N SER A 73 18.60 -4.08 -3.12
CA SER A 73 19.66 -3.25 -2.52
C SER A 73 19.42 -2.90 -1.04
N GLU A 74 18.17 -2.84 -0.59
CA GLU A 74 17.82 -2.28 0.73
C GLU A 74 16.85 -3.22 1.49
N PRO A 75 17.29 -3.90 2.56
CA PRO A 75 16.46 -4.86 3.30
C PRO A 75 15.19 -4.26 3.89
N GLU A 76 15.22 -2.99 4.31
CA GLU A 76 14.04 -2.30 4.83
C GLU A 76 12.90 -2.11 3.79
N ASN A 77 13.23 -2.04 2.49
CA ASN A 77 12.22 -1.92 1.42
C ASN A 77 11.47 -3.24 1.19
N PHE A 78 12.12 -4.37 1.49
CA PHE A 78 11.53 -5.70 1.36
C PHE A 78 10.35 -5.92 2.32
N LYS A 79 10.42 -5.34 3.53
CA LYS A 79 9.34 -5.43 4.52
C LYS A 79 8.04 -4.80 4.00
N ALA A 80 8.12 -3.59 3.46
CA ALA A 80 6.94 -2.90 2.93
C ALA A 80 6.30 -3.64 1.74
N ALA A 81 7.12 -4.20 0.84
CA ALA A 81 6.63 -5.01 -0.27
C ALA A 81 5.95 -6.31 0.20
N PHE A 82 6.54 -6.99 1.19
CA PHE A 82 5.96 -8.21 1.77
C PHE A 82 4.65 -7.95 2.51
N GLU A 83 4.58 -6.87 3.29
CA GLU A 83 3.35 -6.44 3.98
C GLU A 83 2.25 -6.08 2.99
N THR A 84 2.57 -5.37 1.90
CA THR A 84 1.61 -5.05 0.82
C THR A 84 1.02 -6.31 0.20
N ALA A 85 1.87 -7.28 -0.12
CA ALA A 85 1.42 -8.55 -0.71
C ALA A 85 0.51 -9.33 0.24
N GLY A 86 0.86 -9.40 1.54
CA GLY A 86 0.04 -10.03 2.56
C GLY A 86 -1.34 -9.37 2.73
N GLU A 87 -1.37 -8.04 2.76
CA GLU A 87 -2.62 -7.28 2.90
C GLU A 87 -3.54 -7.41 1.68
N CYS A 88 -2.99 -7.48 0.46
CA CYS A 88 -3.80 -7.78 -0.73
C CYS A 88 -4.47 -9.16 -0.64
N VAL A 89 -3.76 -10.19 -0.18
CA VAL A 89 -4.34 -11.54 0.02
C VAL A 89 -5.47 -11.49 1.07
N LEU A 90 -5.28 -10.77 2.18
CA LEU A 90 -6.32 -10.60 3.20
C LEU A 90 -7.54 -9.85 2.66
N LEU A 91 -7.33 -8.80 1.86
CA LEU A 91 -8.41 -8.07 1.19
C LEU A 91 -9.22 -8.99 0.27
N TYR A 92 -8.56 -9.84 -0.52
CA TYR A 92 -9.23 -10.83 -1.38
C TYR A 92 -10.06 -11.83 -0.56
N ILE A 93 -9.51 -12.35 0.54
CA ILE A 93 -10.23 -13.26 1.45
C ILE A 93 -11.47 -12.57 2.03
N TRP A 94 -11.36 -11.32 2.47
CA TRP A 94 -12.50 -10.55 2.99
C TRP A 94 -13.57 -10.30 1.93
N LEU A 95 -13.18 -9.88 0.73
CA LEU A 95 -14.09 -9.62 -0.39
C LEU A 95 -14.86 -10.89 -0.78
N LEU A 96 -14.19 -12.03 -0.88
CA LEU A 96 -14.83 -13.32 -1.14
C LEU A 96 -15.81 -13.72 -0.02
N GLY A 97 -15.42 -13.51 1.24
CA GLY A 97 -16.28 -13.73 2.41
C GLY A 97 -17.51 -12.82 2.45
N ARG A 98 -17.39 -11.56 1.98
CA ARG A 98 -18.51 -10.63 1.85
C ARG A 98 -19.44 -10.99 0.69
N ALA A 99 -18.89 -11.32 -0.47
CA ALA A 99 -19.67 -11.71 -1.65
C ALA A 99 -20.50 -12.98 -1.39
N THR A 100 -19.89 -13.99 -0.76
CA THR A 100 -20.58 -15.22 -0.35
C THR A 100 -21.66 -14.96 0.69
N ARG A 101 -21.40 -14.14 1.71
CA ARG A 101 -22.41 -13.76 2.73
C ARG A 101 -23.60 -13.01 2.12
N ASN A 102 -23.34 -12.06 1.24
CA ASN A 102 -24.39 -11.30 0.54
C ASN A 102 -25.20 -12.19 -0.42
N SER A 103 -24.56 -13.17 -1.07
CA SER A 103 -25.23 -14.14 -1.92
C SER A 103 -26.14 -15.08 -1.12
N ILE A 104 -25.70 -15.49 0.08
CA ILE A 104 -26.52 -16.31 1.00
C ILE A 104 -27.71 -15.51 1.53
N SER A 105 -27.53 -14.24 1.93
CA SER A 105 -28.64 -13.40 2.41
C SER A 105 -29.65 -13.02 1.33
N SER A 106 -29.30 -13.12 0.05
CA SER A 106 -30.23 -12.89 -1.07
C SER A 106 -31.06 -14.14 -1.42
N LEU A 107 -30.77 -15.29 -0.79
CA LEU A 107 -31.45 -16.57 -1.00
C LEU A 107 -32.42 -16.92 0.15
N TYR A 108 -32.54 -16.06 1.17
CA TYR A 108 -33.46 -16.18 2.30
C TYR A 108 -34.36 -14.94 2.43
#